data_AF-A0A538J3S7-F1
#
_entry.id   AF-A0A538J3S7-F1
#
_cell.length_a   1.000
_cell.length_b   1.000
_cell.length_c   1.000
_cell.angle_alpha   90.00
_cell.angle_beta   90.00
_cell.angle_gamma   90.00
#
_symmetry.space_group_name_H-M   'P 1'
#
loop_
_entity.id
_entity.type
_entity.pdbx_description
1 polymer ?
#
loop_
_entity_poly.entity_id
_entity_poly.type
_entity_poly.pdbx_seq_one_letter_code
_entity_poly.pdbx_strand_id
1 'polypeptide(L)'
;MIAFDEERLARLIRALPPAPEAWVRAAQELPLAKAGLDEIVARAEADAEFRARLVADLEAALAAEGYERDPAVIEALKVRFKSK
;
A
#
# COMPACT_ATOMS: atom_id res chain seq x y z
N MET A 1 6.68 -9.78 -25.54
CA MET A 1 7.08 -9.79 -24.12
C MET A 1 8.27 -10.72 -23.97
N ILE A 2 9.39 -10.23 -23.43
CA ILE A 2 10.55 -11.08 -23.15
C ILE A 2 10.22 -11.88 -21.88
N ALA A 3 10.00 -13.19 -22.01
CA ALA A 3 9.92 -14.07 -20.86
C ALA A 3 11.32 -14.19 -20.27
N PHE A 4 11.56 -13.56 -19.13
CA PHE A 4 12.79 -13.80 -18.38
C PHE A 4 12.67 -15.17 -17.70
N ASP A 5 13.63 -16.06 -17.94
CA ASP A 5 13.72 -17.32 -17.22
C ASP A 5 14.09 -17.05 -15.74
N GLU A 6 13.54 -17.86 -14.83
CA GLU A 6 13.68 -17.68 -13.38
C GLU A 6 15.15 -17.74 -12.93
N GLU A 7 15.98 -18.57 -13.60
CA GLU A 7 17.40 -18.71 -13.29
C GLU A 7 18.22 -17.46 -13.62
N ARG A 8 17.91 -16.81 -14.74
CA ARG A 8 18.50 -15.53 -15.15
C ARG A 8 18.04 -14.41 -14.24
N LEU A 9 16.77 -14.41 -13.84
CA LEU A 9 16.26 -13.43 -12.88
C LEU A 9 16.98 -13.57 -11.52
N ALA A 10 17.12 -14.79 -11.00
CA ALA A 10 17.84 -15.05 -9.76
C ALA A 10 19.30 -14.59 -9.81
N ARG A 11 20.00 -14.84 -10.93
CA ARG A 11 21.38 -14.35 -11.13
C ARG A 11 21.47 -12.83 -11.11
N LEU A 12 20.52 -12.14 -11.76
CA LEU A 12 20.49 -10.68 -11.79
C LEU A 12 20.17 -10.08 -10.42
N ILE A 13 19.21 -10.65 -9.68
CA ILE A 13 18.86 -10.20 -8.33
C ILE A 13 20.06 -10.35 -7.40
N ARG A 14 20.80 -11.47 -7.49
CA ARG A 14 21.98 -11.72 -6.66
C ARG A 14 23.14 -10.77 -6.94
N ALA A 15 23.21 -10.19 -8.14
CA ALA A 15 24.23 -9.24 -8.52
C ALA A 15 23.96 -7.81 -8.03
N LEU A 16 22.77 -7.55 -7.48
CA LEU A 16 22.43 -6.23 -6.97
C LEU A 16 23.20 -5.91 -5.69
N PRO A 17 23.56 -4.63 -5.46
CA PRO A 17 24.09 -4.20 -4.18
C PRO A 17 23.04 -4.40 -3.07
N PRO A 18 23.47 -4.48 -1.80
CA PRO A 18 22.54 -4.53 -0.68
C PRO A 18 21.61 -3.31 -0.71
N ALA A 19 20.35 -3.53 -0.34
CA ALA A 19 19.37 -2.45 -0.30
C ALA A 19 19.82 -1.36 0.69
N PRO A 20 19.60 -0.07 0.38
CA PRO A 20 19.89 1.02 1.30
C PRO A 20 19.22 0.79 2.67
N GLU A 21 19.94 1.03 3.76
CA GLU A 21 19.43 0.78 5.11
C GLU A 21 18.13 1.55 5.40
N ALA A 22 18.02 2.78 4.91
CA ALA A 22 16.81 3.59 5.04
C ALA A 22 15.58 2.90 4.42
N TRP A 23 15.74 2.17 3.31
CA TRP A 23 14.64 1.43 2.68
C TRP A 23 14.29 0.19 3.48
N VAL A 24 15.29 -0.51 4.02
CA VAL A 24 15.08 -1.67 4.88
C VAL A 24 14.33 -1.28 6.15
N ARG A 25 14.69 -0.15 6.77
CA ARG A 25 14.01 0.38 7.96
C ARG A 25 12.57 0.78 7.68
N ALA A 26 12.32 1.54 6.62
CA ALA A 26 10.97 1.89 6.22
C ALA A 26 10.12 0.63 5.96
N ALA A 27 10.68 -0.36 5.25
CA ALA A 27 10.00 -1.63 4.99
C ALA A 27 9.74 -2.48 6.25
N GLN A 28 10.55 -2.36 7.29
CA GLN A 28 10.35 -3.01 8.59
C GLN A 28 9.25 -2.34 9.44
N GLU A 29 9.04 -1.04 9.27
CA GLU A 29 8.01 -0.27 9.97
C GLU A 29 6.63 -0.38 9.30
N LEU A 30 6.62 -0.64 7.99
CA LEU A 30 5.43 -0.81 7.15
C LEU A 30 4.40 -1.85 7.66
N PRO A 31 4.78 -3.03 8.20
CA PRO A 31 3.83 -4.01 8.74
C PRO A 31 2.98 -3.48 9.91
N LEU A 32 3.56 -2.63 10.77
CA LEU A 32 2.85 -2.05 11.92
C LEU A 32 1.91 -0.93 11.49
N ALA A 33 2.32 -0.10 10.51
CA ALA A 33 1.47 0.91 9.90
C ALA A 33 0.34 0.30 9.03
N LYS A 34 0.47 -0.96 8.60
CA LYS A 34 -0.49 -1.66 7.74
C LYS A 34 -1.70 -2.24 8.45
N ALA A 35 -1.64 -2.51 9.75
CA ALA A 35 -2.75 -3.18 10.45
C ALA A 35 -4.07 -2.38 10.36
N GLY A 36 -4.01 -1.05 10.53
CA GLY A 36 -5.19 -0.19 10.35
C GLY A 36 -5.63 -0.04 8.90
N LEU A 37 -4.71 -0.15 7.94
CA LEU A 37 -5.01 -0.10 6.51
C LEU A 37 -5.74 -1.37 6.03
N ASP A 38 -5.33 -2.54 6.53
CA ASP A 38 -5.92 -3.82 6.16
C ASP A 38 -7.40 -3.91 6.61
N GLU A 39 -7.75 -3.32 7.76
CA GLU A 39 -9.13 -3.20 8.23
C GLU A 39 -10.00 -2.33 7.30
N ILE A 40 -9.49 -1.16 6.90
CA ILE A 40 -10.18 -0.24 5.98
C ILE A 40 -10.39 -0.91 4.61
N VAL A 41 -9.39 -1.66 4.12
CA VAL A 41 -9.48 -2.39 2.86
C VAL A 41 -10.49 -3.53 2.96
N ALA A 42 -10.45 -4.33 4.03
CA ALA A 42 -11.43 -5.40 4.24
C ALA A 42 -12.86 -4.85 4.30
N ARG A 43 -13.06 -3.68 4.92
CA ARG A 43 -14.35 -2.99 4.96
C ARG A 43 -14.79 -2.51 3.58
N ALA A 44 -13.88 -1.92 2.80
CA ALA A 44 -14.18 -1.49 1.42
C ALA A 44 -14.43 -2.66 0.45
N GLU A 45 -13.91 -3.85 0.74
CA GLU A 45 -14.25 -5.06 -0.01
C GLU A 45 -15.63 -5.60 0.36
N ALA A 46 -16.02 -5.50 1.63
CA ALA A 46 -17.33 -5.94 2.12
C ALA A 46 -18.48 -4.96 1.84
N ASP A 47 -18.20 -3.67 1.63
CA ASP A 47 -19.19 -2.61 1.49
C ASP A 47 -18.92 -1.74 0.23
N ALA A 48 -19.75 -1.94 -0.79
CA ALA A 48 -19.62 -1.25 -2.07
C ALA A 48 -19.95 0.24 -2.00
N GLU A 49 -20.82 0.65 -1.08
CA GLU A 49 -21.21 2.06 -0.89
C GLU A 49 -20.10 2.81 -0.15
N PHE A 50 -19.51 2.18 0.86
CA PHE A 50 -18.29 2.67 1.50
C PHE A 50 -17.14 2.80 0.51
N ARG A 51 -16.92 1.78 -0.34
CA ARG A 51 -15.89 1.84 -1.39
C ARG A 51 -16.11 2.98 -2.39
N ALA A 52 -17.35 3.23 -2.80
CA ALA A 52 -17.67 4.32 -3.71
C ALA A 52 -17.33 5.69 -3.09
N ARG A 53 -17.66 5.90 -1.81
CA ARG A 53 -17.30 7.12 -1.06
C ARG A 53 -15.80 7.26 -0.88
N LEU A 54 -15.10 6.17 -0.55
CA LEU A 54 -13.65 6.15 -0.34
C LEU A 54 -12.86 6.47 -1.62
N VAL A 55 -13.33 6.01 -2.78
CA VAL A 55 -12.73 6.33 -4.09
C VAL A 55 -13.03 7.76 -4.52
N ALA A 56 -14.22 8.28 -4.21
CA ALA A 56 -14.61 9.64 -4.57
C ALA A 56 -13.87 10.70 -3.75
N ASP A 57 -13.77 10.50 -2.43
CA ASP A 57 -13.01 11.36 -1.53
C ASP A 57 -12.53 10.57 -0.31
N LEU A 58 -11.26 10.16 -0.39
CA LEU A 58 -10.60 9.36 0.63
C LEU A 58 -10.54 10.07 1.99
N GLU A 59 -10.19 11.36 2.01
CA GLU A 59 -9.96 12.10 3.25
C GLU A 59 -11.28 12.43 3.95
N ALA A 60 -12.33 12.74 3.19
CA ALA A 60 -13.67 12.95 3.73
C ALA A 60 -14.30 11.64 4.22
N ALA A 61 -14.13 10.53 3.48
CA ALA A 61 -14.67 9.23 3.86
C ALA A 61 -14.04 8.69 5.15
N LEU A 62 -12.71 8.78 5.28
CA LEU A 62 -12.01 8.37 6.50
C LEU A 62 -12.38 9.25 7.70
N ALA A 63 -12.59 10.55 7.50
CA ALA A 63 -13.00 11.47 8.55
C ALA A 63 -14.44 11.23 9.03
N ALA A 64 -15.36 10.83 8.14
CA ALA A 64 -16.74 10.51 8.48
C ALA A 64 -16.85 9.24 9.34
N GLU A 65 -15.93 8.29 9.15
CA GLU A 65 -15.82 7.06 9.95
C GLU A 65 -14.97 7.25 11.23
N GLY A 66 -14.39 8.43 11.44
CA GLY A 66 -13.63 8.76 12.66
C GLY A 66 -12.20 8.21 12.70
N TYR A 67 -11.62 7.80 11.56
CA TYR A 67 -10.21 7.44 11.49
C TYR A 67 -9.31 8.67 11.64
N GLU A 68 -8.25 8.57 12.45
CA GLU A 68 -7.24 9.63 12.56
C GLU A 68 -6.57 9.86 11.19
N ARG A 69 -6.53 11.14 10.79
CA ARG A 69 -5.91 11.60 9.54
C ARG A 69 -4.39 11.58 9.66
N ASP A 70 -3.80 10.40 9.81
CA ASP A 70 -2.36 10.25 9.66
C ASP A 70 -2.00 10.56 8.18
N PRO A 71 -1.20 11.59 7.91
CA PRO A 71 -0.78 11.93 6.55
C PRO A 71 -0.14 10.76 5.80
N ALA A 72 0.54 9.85 6.51
CA ALA A 72 1.17 8.67 5.92
C ALA A 72 0.14 7.65 5.41
N VAL A 73 -0.98 7.49 6.12
CA VAL A 73 -2.09 6.58 5.76
C VAL A 73 -2.83 7.10 4.52
N ILE A 74 -3.05 8.41 4.45
CA ILE A 74 -3.70 9.07 3.31
C ILE A 74 -2.87 8.93 2.04
N GLU A 75 -1.56 9.19 2.10
CA GLU A 75 -0.68 9.05 0.93
C GLU A 75 -0.55 7.60 0.46
N ALA A 76 -0.47 6.63 1.38
CA ALA A 76 -0.45 5.21 1.04
C ALA A 76 -1.70 4.76 0.28
N LEU A 77 -2.88 5.26 0.66
CA LEU A 77 -4.15 4.94 -0.01
C LEU A 77 -4.26 5.61 -1.38
N LYS A 78 -3.83 6.88 -1.54
CA LYS A 78 -3.81 7.58 -2.84
C LYS A 78 -2.96 6.83 -3.89
N VAL A 79 -1.77 6.37 -3.50
CA VAL A 79 -0.88 5.60 -4.40
C VAL A 79 -1.55 4.29 -4.85
N ARG A 80 -2.30 3.63 -3.96
CA ARG A 80 -2.93 2.34 -4.24
C ARG A 80 -4.18 2.45 -5.12
N PHE A 81 -5.00 3.49 -4.93
CA PHE A 81 -6.19 3.72 -5.77
C PHE A 81 -5.87 4.34 -7.13
N LYS A 82 -4.70 4.96 -7.31
CA LYS A 82 -4.23 5.49 -8.61
C LYS A 82 -3.60 4.43 -9.52
N SER A 83 -3.20 3.28 -8.98
CA SER A 83 -2.58 2.16 -9.71
C SER A 83 -3.56 1.11 -10.24
N LYS A 84 -4.86 1.42 -10.31
CA LYS A 84 -5.90 0.52 -10.84
C LYS A 84 -6.75 1.25 -11.87
#